data_AF-A0A959VXR0-F1
#
_entry.id   AF-A0A959VXR0-F1
#
_cell.length_a   1.000
_cell.length_b   1.000
_cell.length_c   1.000
_cell.angle_alpha   90.00
_cell.angle_beta   90.00
_cell.angle_gamma   90.00
#
_symmetry.space_group_name_H-M   'P 1'
#
loop_
_entity.id
_entity.type
_entity.pdbx_description
1 polymer ?
#
loop_
_entity_poly.entity_id
_entity_poly.type
_entity_poly.pdbx_seq_one_letter_code
_entity_poly.pdbx_strand_id
1 'polypeptide(L)'
;MNRPVTFANHAIERYRERLRPALSIEGAALELKRLSAHSTIDPDGPSWMSPERKDDRTSFLEIGDAAFPLEPSDDGETLVAKTCLVRGSLSPQARDRRNRMRRSRRRPG
;
A
#
# COMPACT_ATOMS: atom_id res chain seq x y z
N MET A 1 12.98 -12.75 -14.31
CA MET A 1 13.31 -12.92 -12.87
C MET A 1 12.37 -12.03 -12.08
N ASN A 2 11.49 -12.59 -11.24
CA ASN A 2 10.65 -11.79 -10.34
C ASN A 2 11.53 -11.34 -9.16
N ARG A 3 11.75 -10.03 -9.00
CA ARG A 3 12.48 -9.50 -7.84
C ARG A 3 11.64 -9.72 -6.57
N PRO A 4 12.25 -10.10 -5.44
CA PRO A 4 11.51 -10.23 -4.18
C PRO A 4 10.91 -8.89 -3.76
N VAL A 5 9.64 -8.91 -3.35
CA VAL A 5 8.92 -7.73 -2.87
C VAL A 5 8.88 -7.74 -1.34
N THR A 6 9.27 -6.62 -0.74
CA THR A 6 9.15 -6.36 0.70
C THR A 6 8.15 -5.22 0.95
N PHE A 7 7.56 -5.19 2.13
CA PHE A 7 6.57 -4.19 2.51
C PHE A 7 7.08 -3.38 3.69
N ALA A 8 7.14 -2.05 3.54
CA ALA A 8 7.42 -1.19 4.66
C ALA A 8 6.27 -1.24 5.68
N ASN A 9 6.56 -1.01 6.96
CA ASN A 9 5.54 -1.00 8.03
C ASN A 9 4.35 -0.10 7.68
N HIS A 10 4.60 1.07 7.08
CA HIS A 10 3.55 1.97 6.64
C HIS A 10 2.59 1.34 5.61
N ALA A 11 3.10 0.55 4.66
CA ALA A 11 2.25 -0.14 3.69
C ALA A 11 1.37 -1.21 4.36
N ILE A 12 1.95 -1.96 5.31
CA ILE A 12 1.25 -3.02 6.06
C ILE A 12 0.14 -2.44 6.92
N GLU A 13 0.43 -1.36 7.66
CA GLU A 13 -0.56 -0.64 8.47
C GLU A 13 -1.75 -0.18 7.61
N ARG A 14 -1.46 0.38 6.44
CA ARG A 14 -2.47 0.92 5.52
C ARG A 14 -3.32 -0.17 4.88
N TYR A 15 -2.72 -1.29 4.52
CA TYR A 15 -3.44 -2.48 4.05
C TYR A 15 -4.39 -2.99 5.13
N ARG A 16 -3.86 -3.24 6.33
CA ARG A 16 -4.65 -3.68 7.49
C ARG A 16 -5.82 -2.74 7.75
N GLU A 17 -5.58 -1.45 7.89
CA GLU A 17 -6.61 -0.47 8.24
C GLU A 17 -7.75 -0.37 7.23
N ARG A 18 -7.48 -0.65 5.95
CA ARG A 18 -8.44 -0.41 4.87
C ARG A 18 -9.12 -1.66 4.37
N LEU A 19 -8.41 -2.79 4.34
CA LEU A 19 -8.89 -4.03 3.74
C LEU A 19 -9.03 -5.19 4.72
N ARG A 20 -8.27 -5.17 5.83
CA ARG A 20 -8.21 -6.28 6.80
C ARG A 20 -8.13 -5.78 8.25
N PRO A 21 -9.11 -4.99 8.73
CA PRO A 21 -9.01 -4.34 10.04
C PRO A 21 -8.99 -5.32 11.22
N ALA A 22 -9.52 -6.54 11.01
CA ALA A 22 -9.56 -7.60 12.01
C ALA A 22 -8.21 -8.30 12.21
N LEU A 23 -7.24 -8.16 11.29
CA LEU A 23 -5.93 -8.77 11.44
C LEU A 23 -5.07 -7.99 12.44
N SER A 24 -4.14 -8.69 13.09
CA SER A 24 -2.99 -8.06 13.72
C SER A 24 -2.03 -7.49 12.66
N ILE A 25 -1.08 -6.65 13.08
CA ILE A 25 -0.08 -6.12 12.15
C ILE A 25 0.80 -7.24 11.57
N GLU A 26 1.18 -8.21 12.39
CA GLU A 26 1.96 -9.38 11.97
C GLU A 26 1.15 -10.29 11.04
N GLY A 27 -0.15 -10.47 11.33
CA GLY A 27 -1.05 -11.23 10.47
C GLY A 27 -1.20 -10.58 9.09
N ALA A 28 -1.34 -9.26 9.04
CA ALA A 28 -1.36 -8.51 7.78
C ALA A 28 -0.04 -8.62 7.01
N ALA A 29 1.11 -8.57 7.70
CA ALA A 29 2.43 -8.74 7.09
C ALA A 29 2.59 -10.15 6.47
N LEU A 30 2.18 -11.19 7.20
CA LEU A 30 2.24 -12.58 6.74
C LEU A 30 1.31 -12.82 5.55
N GLU A 31 0.11 -12.26 5.58
CA GLU A 31 -0.84 -12.31 4.46
C GLU A 31 -0.27 -11.64 3.21
N LEU A 32 0.27 -10.42 3.34
CA LEU A 32 0.90 -9.73 2.21
C LEU A 32 2.08 -10.50 1.62
N LYS A 33 2.92 -11.12 2.46
CA LYS A 33 4.01 -11.97 2.00
C LYS A 33 3.53 -13.20 1.22
N ARG A 34 2.42 -13.81 1.64
CA ARG A 34 1.83 -14.95 0.93
C ARG A 34 1.21 -14.52 -0.40
N LEU A 35 0.47 -13.41 -0.40
CA LEU A 35 -0.20 -12.89 -1.59
C LEU A 35 0.81 -12.40 -2.63
N SER A 36 1.88 -11.71 -2.21
CA SER A 36 2.90 -11.21 -3.13
C SER A 36 3.61 -12.32 -3.90
N ALA A 37 3.76 -13.52 -3.32
CA ALA A 37 4.34 -14.68 -3.99
C ALA A 37 3.52 -15.16 -5.21
N HIS A 38 2.23 -14.82 -5.27
CA HIS A 38 1.31 -15.21 -6.35
C HIS A 38 0.79 -14.02 -7.15
N SER A 39 1.30 -12.81 -6.89
CA SER A 39 0.83 -11.58 -7.52
C SER A 39 1.74 -11.16 -8.67
N THR A 40 1.16 -10.44 -9.63
CA THR A 40 1.88 -9.92 -10.79
C THR A 40 2.29 -8.47 -10.54
N ILE A 41 3.51 -8.13 -10.94
CA ILE A 41 4.00 -6.75 -10.97
C ILE A 41 3.58 -6.16 -12.32
N ASP A 42 2.79 -5.10 -12.26
CA ASP A 42 2.32 -4.36 -13.43
C ASP A 42 3.10 -3.03 -13.54
N PRO A 43 3.83 -2.78 -14.64
CA PRO A 43 4.54 -1.52 -14.85
C PRO A 43 3.59 -0.35 -15.10
N ASP A 44 2.43 -0.59 -15.71
CA ASP A 44 1.43 0.43 -15.99
C ASP A 44 0.53 0.68 -14.77
N GLY A 45 0.46 -0.30 -13.88
CA GLY A 45 -0.35 -0.25 -12.66
C GLY A 45 -1.86 -0.20 -12.92
N PRO A 46 -2.66 -0.14 -11.85
CA PRO A 46 -4.10 -0.36 -11.95
C PRO A 46 -4.81 0.68 -12.83
N SER A 47 -5.80 0.23 -13.59
CA SER A 47 -6.61 1.09 -14.48
C SER A 47 -7.42 2.16 -13.76
N TRP A 48 -7.69 1.98 -12.47
CA TRP A 48 -8.43 2.95 -11.65
C TRP A 48 -7.54 4.09 -11.10
N MET A 49 -6.22 4.02 -11.26
CA MET A 49 -5.30 5.07 -10.83
C MET A 49 -5.09 6.09 -11.96
N SER A 50 -5.20 7.37 -11.62
CA SER A 50 -4.95 8.46 -12.59
C SER A 50 -3.53 8.38 -13.16
N PRO A 51 -3.34 8.60 -14.48
CA PRO A 51 -2.03 8.58 -15.12
C PRO A 51 -1.02 9.53 -14.48
N GLU A 52 -1.48 10.70 -14.01
CA GLU A 52 -0.65 11.70 -13.33
C GLU A 52 0.01 11.21 -12.03
N ARG A 53 -0.48 10.09 -11.48
CA ARG A 53 0.09 9.45 -10.28
C ARG A 53 1.03 8.29 -10.60
N LYS A 54 1.10 7.91 -11.87
CA LYS A 54 1.96 6.84 -12.38
C LYS A 54 3.20 7.53 -12.94
N ASP A 55 4.29 7.47 -12.20
CA ASP A 55 5.60 7.85 -12.72
C ASP A 55 6.14 6.68 -13.56
N ASP A 56 6.76 6.96 -14.71
CA ASP A 56 7.29 5.94 -15.63
C ASP A 56 8.30 4.97 -14.96
N ARG A 57 8.84 5.33 -13.80
CA ARG A 57 9.79 4.51 -13.04
C ARG A 57 9.15 3.67 -11.94
N THR A 58 7.84 3.76 -11.75
CA THR A 58 7.13 3.09 -10.67
C THR A 58 6.36 1.88 -11.21
N SER A 59 6.73 0.68 -10.77
CA SER A 59 5.89 -0.51 -10.99
C SER A 59 4.94 -0.71 -9.81
N PHE A 60 3.86 -1.46 -10.02
CA PHE A 60 2.84 -1.69 -9.01
C PHE A 60 2.64 -3.18 -8.78
N LEU A 61 2.55 -3.58 -7.52
CA LEU A 61 2.02 -4.89 -7.15
C LEU A 61 0.54 -4.76 -6.85
N GLU A 62 -0.30 -5.49 -7.57
CA GLU A 62 -1.74 -5.54 -7.31
C GLU A 62 -2.12 -6.76 -6.47
N ILE A 63 -2.86 -6.53 -5.40
CA ILE A 63 -3.39 -7.55 -4.50
C ILE A 63 -4.85 -7.23 -4.22
N GLY A 64 -5.76 -7.89 -4.94
CA GLY A 64 -7.19 -7.62 -4.84
C GLY A 64 -7.51 -6.16 -5.17
N ASP A 65 -8.10 -5.42 -4.22
CA ASP A 65 -8.41 -3.99 -4.37
C ASP A 65 -7.26 -3.05 -3.92
N ALA A 66 -6.11 -3.59 -3.52
CA ALA A 66 -4.93 -2.80 -3.18
C ALA A 66 -3.90 -2.79 -4.31
N ALA A 67 -3.28 -1.63 -4.51
CA ALA A 67 -2.08 -1.46 -5.29
C ALA A 67 -0.95 -0.92 -4.44
N PHE A 68 0.23 -1.51 -4.61
CA PHE A 68 1.45 -1.15 -3.90
C PHE A 68 2.46 -0.60 -4.91
N PRO A 69 2.68 0.72 -4.95
CA PRO A 69 3.80 1.28 -5.69
C PRO A 69 5.11 0.68 -5.17
N LEU A 70 5.92 0.17 -6.09
CA LEU A 70 7.19 -0.48 -5.82
C LEU A 70 8.33 0.44 -6.22
N GLU A 71 9.30 0.57 -5.34
CA GLU A 71 10.56 1.25 -5.59
C GLU A 71 11.71 0.24 -5.43
N PRO A 72 12.78 0.32 -6.22
CA PRO A 72 13.98 -0.47 -5.95
C PRO A 72 14.57 -0.10 -4.59
N SER A 73 15.02 -1.10 -3.83
CA SER A 73 15.86 -0.87 -2.64
C SER A 73 17.23 -0.32 -3.02
N ASP A 74 17.94 0.21 -2.03
CA ASP A 74 19.29 0.77 -2.21
C ASP A 74 20.31 -0.26 -2.75
N ASP A 75 20.09 -1.55 -2.45
CA ASP A 75 20.89 -2.67 -2.99
C ASP A 75 20.53 -3.05 -4.44
N GLY A 76 19.42 -2.54 -4.98
CA GLY A 76 18.90 -2.84 -6.31
C GLY A 76 18.38 -4.28 -6.51
N GLU A 77 18.42 -5.13 -5.49
CA GLU A 77 18.04 -6.54 -5.58
C GLU A 77 16.57 -6.77 -5.23
N THR A 78 15.99 -5.92 -4.39
CA THR A 78 14.60 -6.04 -3.92
C THR A 78 13.74 -4.89 -4.38
N LEU A 79 12.42 -5.10 -4.33
CA LEU A 79 11.42 -4.06 -4.54
C LEU A 79 10.72 -3.80 -3.22
N VAL A 80 10.58 -2.53 -2.85
CA VAL A 80 10.00 -2.10 -1.58
C VAL A 80 8.68 -1.38 -1.84
N ALA A 81 7.60 -1.93 -1.30
CA ALA A 81 6.31 -1.26 -1.23
C ALA A 81 6.30 -0.30 -0.03
N LYS A 82 6.47 1.00 -0.28
CA LYS A 82 6.47 2.03 0.79
C LYS A 82 5.07 2.43 1.25
N THR A 83 4.05 2.22 0.41
CA THR A 83 2.67 2.56 0.75
C THR A 83 1.67 1.59 0.13
N CYS A 84 0.40 1.72 0.52
CA CYS A 84 -0.72 0.95 0.02
C CYS A 84 -1.82 1.92 -0.47
N LEU A 85 -2.18 1.79 -1.74
CA LEU A 85 -3.28 2.49 -2.39
C LEU A 85 -4.44 1.51 -2.53
N VAL A 86 -5.67 1.97 -2.38
CA VAL A 86 -6.84 1.08 -2.36
C VAL A 86 -7.91 1.66 -3.26
N ARG A 87 -8.57 0.80 -4.03
CA ARG A 87 -9.68 1.17 -4.90
C ARG A 87 -10.88 1.59 -4.05
N GLY A 88 -11.36 2.82 -4.26
CA GLY A 88 -12.51 3.39 -3.53
C GLY A 88 -12.14 4.35 -2.39
N SER A 89 -13.14 5.07 -1.88
CA SER A 89 -12.95 6.04 -0.79
C SER A 89 -12.62 5.34 0.53
N LEU A 90 -11.89 6.03 1.41
CA LEU A 90 -11.56 5.57 2.76
C LEU A 90 -12.75 4.87 3.45
N SER A 91 -12.52 3.71 4.06
CA SER A 91 -13.49 3.10 4.97
C SER A 91 -13.94 4.12 6.02
N PRO A 92 -15.19 4.04 6.55
CA PRO A 92 -15.67 4.98 7.57
C PRO A 92 -14.70 5.13 8.75
N GLN A 93 -14.10 4.02 9.19
CA GLN A 93 -13.11 3.98 10.27
C GLN A 93 -11.82 4.73 9.90
N ALA A 94 -11.30 4.55 8.68
CA ALA A 94 -10.12 5.27 8.18
C ALA A 94 -10.43 6.76 7.94
N ARG A 95 -11.66 7.10 7.56
CA ARG A 95 -12.15 8.47 7.43
C ARG A 95 -12.21 9.17 8.79
N ASP A 96 -12.75 8.50 9.81
CA ASP A 96 -12.82 9.03 11.18
C ASP A 96 -11.44 9.21 11.81
N ARG A 97 -10.52 8.29 11.57
CA ARG A 97 -9.13 8.46 12.03
C ARG A 97 -8.43 9.63 11.34
N ARG A 98 -8.58 9.79 10.01
CA ARG A 98 -8.04 10.93 9.28
C ARG A 98 -8.65 12.26 9.78
N ASN A 99 -9.95 12.28 10.06
CA ASN A 99 -10.62 13.45 10.62
C ASN A 99 -10.10 13.77 12.03
N ARG A 100 -9.89 12.75 12.88
CA ARG A 100 -9.27 12.92 14.21
C ARG A 100 -7.86 13.50 14.12
N MET A 101 -7.02 12.99 13.22
CA MET A 101 -5.66 13.53 13.00
C MET A 101 -5.66 14.98 12.47
N ARG A 102 -6.61 15.34 11.60
CA ARG A 102 -6.75 16.73 11.12
C ARG A 102 -7.21 17.67 12.22
N ARG A 103 -8.10 17.20 13.11
CA ARG A 103 -8.57 17.97 14.27
C ARG A 103 -7.47 18.18 15.31
N SER A 104 -6.63 17.18 15.56
CA SER A 104 -5.50 17.35 16.50
C SER A 104 -4.43 18.32 15.99
N ARG A 105 -4.20 18.37 14.67
CA ARG A 105 -3.30 19.34 14.02
C ARG A 105 -3.85 20.77 13.92
N ARG A 106 -5.14 20.97 14.17
CA ARG A 106 -5.83 22.27 14.06
C ARG A 106 -6.07 22.97 15.39
N ARG A 107 -5.46 22.53 16.50
CA ARG A 107 -5.44 23.34 17.72
C ARG A 107 -4.59 24.59 17.47
N PRO A 108 -5.17 25.80 17.46
CA PRO A 108 -4.37 27.02 17.46
C PRO A 108 -3.69 27.11 18.84
N GLY A 109 -2.38 27.32 18.83
CA GLY A 109 -1.73 28.05 19.91
C GLY A 109 -2.09 29.52 19.79
#